data_AF-A0A179GC55-F1
#
_entry.id   AF-A0A179GC55-F1
#
_cell.length_a   1.000
_cell.length_b   1.000
_cell.length_c   1.000
_cell.angle_alpha   90.00
_cell.angle_beta   90.00
_cell.angle_gamma   90.00
#
_symmetry.space_group_name_H-M   'P 1'
#
loop_
_entity.id
_entity.type
_entity.pdbx_description
1 polymer ?
#
loop_
_entity_poly.entity_id
_entity_poly.type
_entity_poly.pdbx_seq_one_letter_code
_entity_poly.pdbx_strand_id
1 'polypeptide(L)'
;MKVKVPNGQGVGEREVDNPLFTFKIPQSVVDGEYGSFDSDNRNTTMRCPAPQSYPNSANDLLSQRPYKDWVYDAFARADNFSEFSSVSDRFVSMELVHNGIHWDAACGQQFLGPDLSGFDPLFMLHHSNMDRLWAYWQAVRPDEEIFQGSYSGLSRFGSPEGSTITAQSPLQPFFGLNGKPHTTETVRRLQDFGYSYEGLEYWYKSEDQMRRDAITLINRLYSEGGESQSERRQTPQAKRRYFARISVDRADIPKPCQIKLSLNDKPAGSFVVFGQPAKGMLSAGMPLDKALRNTNMTTLPVEHAADAIATSMKVQIVKPDGTVVSNVTSLKVSLEDVEVTPPRTPDSFPTFGLSNFFPVANLLRQLAHHHL
;
A
#
# COMPACT_ATOMS: atom_id res chain seq x y z
N MET A 1 -13.89 27.33 -7.69
CA MET A 1 -15.12 26.52 -7.45
C MET A 1 -16.19 27.39 -6.82
N LYS A 2 -17.48 27.14 -7.11
CA LYS A 2 -18.58 27.88 -6.48
C LYS A 2 -19.01 27.19 -5.19
N VAL A 3 -19.14 27.96 -4.12
CA VAL A 3 -19.62 27.49 -2.81
C VAL A 3 -20.82 28.31 -2.35
N LYS A 4 -21.69 27.66 -1.57
CA LYS A 4 -22.82 28.30 -0.92
C LYS A 4 -22.34 29.07 0.31
N VAL A 5 -22.70 30.34 0.42
CA VAL A 5 -22.29 31.22 1.53
C VAL A 5 -23.54 31.90 2.13
N PRO A 6 -23.70 31.89 3.46
CA PRO A 6 -24.74 32.68 4.11
C PRO A 6 -24.56 34.18 3.81
N ASN A 7 -25.62 34.87 3.41
CA ASN A 7 -25.56 36.31 3.09
C ASN A 7 -26.47 37.18 3.98
N GLY A 8 -26.96 36.62 5.11
CA GLY A 8 -27.86 37.30 6.04
C GLY A 8 -29.34 37.27 5.65
N GLN A 9 -29.69 37.03 4.39
CA GLN A 9 -31.08 36.89 3.91
C GLN A 9 -31.38 35.50 3.32
N GLY A 10 -30.39 34.61 3.29
CA GLY A 10 -30.48 33.28 2.72
C GLY A 10 -29.08 32.76 2.38
N VAL A 11 -28.99 32.10 1.22
CA VAL A 11 -27.75 31.51 0.72
C VAL A 11 -27.43 32.10 -0.65
N GLY A 12 -26.27 32.74 -0.77
CA GLY A 12 -25.70 33.17 -2.05
C GLY A 12 -24.63 32.19 -2.53
N GLU A 13 -24.14 32.41 -3.75
CA GLU A 13 -22.96 31.70 -4.28
C GLU A 13 -21.74 32.63 -4.29
N ARG A 14 -20.57 32.07 -3.98
CA ARG A 14 -19.29 32.75 -4.10
C ARG A 14 -18.27 31.84 -4.76
N GLU A 15 -17.42 32.42 -5.59
CA GLU A 15 -16.27 31.72 -6.15
C GLU A 15 -15.08 31.74 -5.18
N VAL A 16 -14.47 30.58 -4.97
CA VAL A 16 -13.31 30.36 -4.10
C VAL A 16 -12.29 29.43 -4.78
N ASP A 17 -11.02 29.57 -4.43
CA ASP A 17 -9.98 28.57 -4.76
C ASP A 17 -10.35 27.22 -4.13
N ASN A 18 -10.06 26.11 -4.82
CA ASN A 18 -10.28 24.78 -4.25
C ASN A 18 -9.16 24.45 -3.25
N PRO A 19 -9.43 24.39 -1.93
CA PRO A 19 -8.39 24.14 -0.93
C PRO A 19 -7.87 22.70 -0.95
N LEU A 20 -8.54 21.78 -1.67
CA LEU A 20 -8.09 20.39 -1.81
C LEU A 20 -7.14 20.18 -3.00
N PHE A 21 -6.95 21.21 -3.84
CA PHE A 21 -6.12 21.10 -5.02
C PHE A 21 -4.63 21.23 -4.73
N THR A 22 -4.25 22.20 -3.89
CA THR A 22 -2.86 22.48 -3.52
C THR A 22 -2.82 23.21 -2.18
N PHE A 23 -1.69 23.13 -1.49
CA PHE A 23 -1.38 23.98 -0.34
C PHE A 23 -0.38 25.07 -0.75
N LYS A 24 -0.68 26.33 -0.40
CA LYS A 24 0.22 27.48 -0.60
C LYS A 24 1.12 27.61 0.62
N ILE A 25 2.41 27.36 0.44
CA ILE A 25 3.42 27.46 1.50
C ILE A 25 3.68 28.95 1.78
N PRO A 26 3.58 29.40 3.03
CA PRO A 26 3.82 30.81 3.37
C PRO A 26 5.22 31.26 2.97
N GLN A 27 5.34 32.51 2.51
CA GLN A 27 6.62 33.05 2.02
C GLN A 27 7.72 32.98 3.09
N SER A 28 7.41 33.20 4.37
CA SER A 28 8.42 33.13 5.42
C SER A 28 9.01 31.74 5.64
N VAL A 29 8.24 30.69 5.34
CA VAL A 29 8.76 29.30 5.32
C VAL A 29 9.72 29.12 4.14
N VAL A 30 9.37 29.63 2.96
CA VAL A 30 10.22 29.58 1.76
C VAL A 30 11.51 30.40 1.97
N ASP A 31 11.43 31.50 2.71
CA ASP A 31 12.57 32.34 3.07
C ASP A 31 13.45 31.72 4.18
N GLY A 32 13.06 30.56 4.72
CA GLY A 32 13.87 29.77 5.65
C GLY A 32 13.70 30.12 7.13
N GLU A 33 12.59 30.78 7.53
CA GLU A 33 12.32 31.12 8.94
C GLU A 33 12.39 29.89 9.86
N TYR A 34 11.99 28.72 9.35
CA TYR A 34 11.98 27.44 10.08
C TYR A 34 13.05 26.46 9.59
N GLY A 35 14.09 26.96 8.91
CA GLY A 35 15.13 26.14 8.28
C GLY A 35 14.76 25.69 6.86
N SER A 36 15.57 24.79 6.30
CA SER A 36 15.33 24.22 4.96
C SER A 36 14.06 23.37 4.99
N PHE A 37 13.04 23.78 4.23
CA PHE A 37 11.75 23.12 4.18
C PHE A 37 11.62 22.19 2.97
N ASP A 38 11.80 22.74 1.77
CA ASP A 38 11.77 22.02 0.50
C ASP A 38 13.05 22.34 -0.27
N SER A 39 13.82 21.32 -0.65
CA SER A 39 15.09 21.50 -1.38
C SER A 39 14.92 22.26 -2.69
N ASP A 40 13.73 22.21 -3.28
CA ASP A 40 13.41 22.86 -4.54
C ASP A 40 12.78 24.26 -4.35
N ASN A 41 12.67 24.73 -3.10
CA ASN A 41 12.09 26.03 -2.72
C ASN A 41 10.72 26.31 -3.37
N ARG A 42 9.88 25.27 -3.49
CA ARG A 42 8.54 25.41 -4.07
C ARG A 42 7.64 26.12 -3.07
N ASN A 43 6.82 27.03 -3.56
CA ASN A 43 5.85 27.79 -2.76
C ASN A 43 4.45 27.13 -2.74
N THR A 44 4.28 26.00 -3.41
CA THR A 44 3.03 25.24 -3.47
C THR A 44 3.29 23.74 -3.57
N THR A 45 2.37 22.92 -3.06
CA THR A 45 2.42 21.48 -3.32
C THR A 45 2.01 21.21 -4.77
N MET A 46 2.82 20.42 -5.48
CA MET A 46 2.60 20.09 -6.89
C MET A 46 2.26 18.61 -7.06
N ARG A 47 1.46 18.31 -8.08
CA ARG A 47 1.13 16.94 -8.49
C ARG A 47 1.29 16.86 -9.99
N CYS A 48 2.10 15.91 -10.47
CA CYS A 48 2.30 15.66 -11.91
C CYS A 48 2.48 16.93 -12.78
N PRO A 49 3.45 17.83 -12.47
CA PRO A 49 3.71 19.02 -13.26
C PRO A 49 4.20 18.65 -14.67
N ALA A 50 4.18 19.62 -15.59
CA ALA A 50 4.60 19.43 -16.97
C ALA A 50 6.01 18.77 -17.06
N PRO A 51 6.24 17.83 -18.00
CA PRO A 51 5.38 17.47 -19.14
C PRO A 51 4.21 16.53 -18.81
N GLN A 52 4.06 16.11 -17.55
CA GLN A 52 2.88 15.36 -17.09
C GLN A 52 1.68 16.29 -16.91
N SER A 53 0.51 15.71 -16.64
CA SER A 53 -0.69 16.47 -16.34
C SER A 53 -1.49 15.86 -15.20
N TYR A 54 -1.92 16.69 -14.25
CA TYR A 54 -2.82 16.26 -13.18
C TYR A 54 -4.28 16.57 -13.57
N PRO A 55 -5.22 15.61 -13.41
CA PRO A 55 -5.05 14.29 -12.79
C PRO A 55 -4.68 13.16 -13.76
N ASN A 56 -4.58 13.39 -15.07
CA ASN A 56 -4.47 12.32 -16.07
C ASN A 56 -3.27 11.40 -15.85
N SER A 57 -2.05 11.94 -15.72
CA SER A 57 -0.84 11.14 -15.49
C SER A 57 -0.87 10.39 -14.15
N ALA A 58 -1.49 10.98 -13.12
CA ALA A 58 -1.70 10.29 -11.85
C ALA A 58 -2.65 9.10 -12.01
N ASN A 59 -3.78 9.30 -12.70
CA ASN A 59 -4.74 8.24 -12.98
C ASN A 59 -4.13 7.12 -13.83
N ASP A 60 -3.30 7.47 -14.82
CA ASP A 60 -2.58 6.49 -15.64
C ASP A 60 -1.65 5.63 -14.78
N LEU A 61 -0.85 6.24 -13.89
CA LEU A 61 0.02 5.50 -12.97
C LEU A 61 -0.80 4.62 -12.02
N LEU A 62 -1.86 5.16 -11.41
CA LEU A 62 -2.73 4.42 -10.49
C LEU A 62 -3.39 3.21 -11.15
N SER A 63 -3.73 3.29 -12.43
CA SER A 63 -4.33 2.19 -13.20
C SER A 63 -3.34 1.06 -13.56
N GLN A 64 -2.04 1.35 -13.57
CA GLN A 64 -1.01 0.39 -13.95
C GLN A 64 -0.82 -0.68 -12.87
N ARG A 65 -0.90 -0.31 -11.57
CA ARG A 65 -0.76 -1.24 -10.46
C ARG A 65 -2.07 -1.96 -10.10
N PRO A 66 -2.01 -3.25 -9.72
CA PRO A 66 -3.18 -4.00 -9.29
C PRO A 66 -3.51 -3.73 -7.81
N TYR A 67 -3.78 -2.48 -7.44
CA TYR A 67 -4.02 -2.10 -6.04
C TYR A 67 -5.19 -2.85 -5.38
N LYS A 68 -6.23 -3.15 -6.15
CA LYS A 68 -7.38 -3.92 -5.65
C LYS A 68 -6.95 -5.31 -5.22
N ASP A 69 -6.20 -6.00 -6.06
CA ASP A 69 -5.71 -7.35 -5.79
C ASP A 69 -4.78 -7.36 -4.58
N TRP A 70 -3.92 -6.35 -4.43
CA TRP A 70 -3.05 -6.23 -3.26
C TRP A 70 -3.81 -6.04 -1.96
N VAL A 71 -4.80 -5.14 -1.94
CA VAL A 71 -5.68 -4.95 -0.78
C VAL A 71 -6.41 -6.25 -0.48
N TYR A 72 -6.99 -6.89 -1.49
CA TYR A 72 -7.73 -8.14 -1.32
C TYR A 72 -6.85 -9.27 -0.75
N ASP A 73 -5.65 -9.45 -1.30
CA ASP A 73 -4.70 -10.46 -0.86
C ASP A 73 -4.21 -10.19 0.57
N ALA A 74 -4.01 -8.93 0.95
CA ALA A 74 -3.67 -8.58 2.33
C ALA A 74 -4.77 -9.00 3.32
N PHE A 75 -6.04 -8.72 3.02
CA PHE A 75 -7.17 -9.15 3.85
C PHE A 75 -7.35 -10.67 3.89
N ALA A 76 -7.16 -11.33 2.74
CA ALA A 76 -7.41 -12.76 2.62
C ALA A 76 -6.26 -13.63 3.18
N ARG A 77 -5.01 -13.14 3.15
CA ARG A 77 -3.83 -13.94 3.48
C ARG A 77 -3.11 -13.55 4.77
N ALA A 78 -3.31 -12.35 5.30
CA ALA A 78 -2.65 -11.96 6.54
C ALA A 78 -3.19 -12.79 7.72
N ASP A 79 -2.27 -13.34 8.50
CA ASP A 79 -2.62 -14.08 9.71
C ASP A 79 -2.66 -13.18 10.94
N ASN A 80 -1.89 -12.10 10.96
CA ASN A 80 -1.77 -11.16 12.07
C ASN A 80 -1.59 -9.70 11.58
N PHE A 81 -1.70 -8.75 12.52
CA PHE A 81 -1.59 -7.32 12.22
C PHE A 81 -0.25 -6.93 11.59
N SER A 82 0.86 -7.53 12.02
CA SER A 82 2.19 -7.15 11.55
C SER A 82 2.36 -7.49 10.07
N GLU A 83 1.89 -8.66 9.64
CA GLU A 83 1.86 -9.04 8.22
C GLU A 83 0.95 -8.12 7.41
N PHE A 84 -0.28 -7.90 7.88
CA PHE A 84 -1.25 -7.01 7.23
C PHE A 84 -0.67 -5.61 7.03
N SER A 85 -0.06 -5.06 8.08
CA SER A 85 0.44 -3.69 8.12
C SER A 85 1.72 -3.48 7.31
N SER A 86 2.80 -4.23 7.58
CA SER A 86 4.14 -3.79 7.19
C SER A 86 5.14 -4.88 6.78
N VAL A 87 5.09 -6.09 7.35
CA VAL A 87 6.20 -7.06 7.25
C VAL A 87 5.90 -8.37 6.49
N SER A 88 4.86 -8.41 5.66
CA SER A 88 4.53 -9.61 4.89
C SER A 88 5.49 -9.87 3.73
N ASP A 89 5.93 -11.13 3.58
CA ASP A 89 6.55 -11.61 2.35
C ASP A 89 5.54 -12.31 1.42
N ARG A 90 4.32 -12.61 1.89
CA ARG A 90 3.28 -13.42 1.20
C ARG A 90 2.43 -12.63 0.22
N PHE A 91 2.23 -11.38 0.53
CA PHE A 91 1.42 -10.45 -0.24
C PHE A 91 2.09 -9.07 -0.18
N VAL A 92 1.52 -8.08 -0.85
CA VAL A 92 1.97 -6.69 -0.70
C VAL A 92 1.29 -6.13 0.55
N SER A 93 2.09 -5.85 1.60
CA SER A 93 1.58 -5.29 2.86
C SER A 93 0.92 -3.94 2.64
N MET A 94 0.05 -3.54 3.56
CA MET A 94 -0.72 -2.32 3.40
C MET A 94 0.14 -1.05 3.41
N GLU A 95 1.27 -1.03 4.13
CA GLU A 95 2.27 0.04 4.04
C GLU A 95 2.85 0.14 2.63
N LEU A 96 3.09 -0.98 1.94
CA LEU A 96 3.55 -0.96 0.54
C LEU A 96 2.46 -0.53 -0.45
N VAL A 97 1.20 -0.88 -0.20
CA VAL A 97 0.06 -0.35 -0.96
C VAL A 97 0.01 1.18 -0.81
N HIS A 98 0.07 1.67 0.43
CA HIS A 98 0.16 3.09 0.78
C HIS A 98 1.33 3.78 0.05
N ASN A 99 2.52 3.19 0.09
CA ASN A 99 3.70 3.78 -0.55
C ASN A 99 3.52 3.94 -2.06
N GLY A 100 2.85 2.98 -2.69
CA GLY A 100 2.49 3.09 -4.10
C GLY A 100 1.65 4.35 -4.38
N ILE A 101 0.62 4.61 -3.59
CA ILE A 101 -0.31 5.73 -3.82
C ILE A 101 0.39 7.08 -3.69
N HIS A 102 1.24 7.25 -2.69
CA HIS A 102 2.04 8.46 -2.52
C HIS A 102 2.92 8.80 -3.72
N TRP A 103 3.43 7.77 -4.42
CA TRP A 103 4.15 7.95 -5.67
C TRP A 103 3.20 8.27 -6.82
N ASP A 104 2.26 7.37 -7.07
CA ASP A 104 1.47 7.35 -8.30
C ASP A 104 0.49 8.52 -8.36
N ALA A 105 -0.08 8.94 -7.23
CA ALA A 105 -1.08 10.01 -7.17
C ALA A 105 -0.52 11.42 -7.37
N ALA A 106 0.80 11.59 -7.28
CA ALA A 106 1.47 12.88 -7.48
C ALA A 106 2.66 12.81 -8.44
N CYS A 107 2.88 11.67 -9.10
CA CYS A 107 4.01 11.42 -9.99
C CYS A 107 5.37 11.67 -9.32
N GLY A 108 5.51 11.25 -8.06
CA GLY A 108 6.77 11.36 -7.30
C GLY A 108 7.14 12.78 -6.83
N GLN A 109 6.20 13.73 -6.84
CA GLN A 109 6.39 15.08 -6.28
C GLN A 109 6.33 15.08 -4.74
N GLN A 110 6.14 16.24 -4.09
CA GLN A 110 6.19 16.40 -2.62
C GLN A 110 5.31 15.40 -1.84
N PHE A 111 4.24 14.90 -2.46
CA PHE A 111 3.39 13.88 -1.84
C PHE A 111 4.13 12.57 -1.53
N LEU A 112 5.26 12.28 -2.19
CA LEU A 112 6.10 11.11 -1.92
C LEU A 112 7.02 11.29 -0.69
N GLY A 113 7.44 12.51 -0.41
CA GLY A 113 8.42 12.80 0.64
C GLY A 113 7.77 12.72 2.03
N PRO A 114 8.25 11.90 2.97
CA PRO A 114 7.64 11.80 4.30
C PRO A 114 7.70 13.09 5.13
N ASP A 115 8.61 13.99 4.76
CA ASP A 115 8.80 15.34 5.30
C ASP A 115 7.81 16.38 4.74
N LEU A 116 7.32 16.18 3.51
CA LEU A 116 6.47 17.14 2.81
C LEU A 116 5.04 16.65 2.53
N SER A 117 4.80 15.34 2.57
CA SER A 117 3.55 14.73 2.13
C SER A 117 2.34 15.23 2.92
N GLY A 118 2.51 15.46 4.22
CA GLY A 118 1.46 15.97 5.11
C GLY A 118 0.94 17.37 4.77
N PHE A 119 1.67 18.15 3.96
CA PHE A 119 1.22 19.47 3.51
C PHE A 119 0.30 19.41 2.29
N ASP A 120 0.33 18.31 1.52
CA ASP A 120 -0.56 18.16 0.37
C ASP A 120 -1.96 17.72 0.86
N PRO A 121 -3.07 18.41 0.49
CA PRO A 121 -4.42 18.05 0.95
C PRO A 121 -4.86 16.62 0.60
N LEU A 122 -4.24 15.98 -0.40
CA LEU A 122 -4.50 14.59 -0.76
C LEU A 122 -4.08 13.61 0.33
N PHE A 123 -3.14 13.99 1.20
CA PHE A 123 -2.67 13.20 2.34
C PHE A 123 -3.81 12.77 3.25
N MET A 124 -4.65 13.72 3.68
CA MET A 124 -5.74 13.40 4.60
C MET A 124 -6.79 12.50 3.95
N LEU A 125 -7.04 12.67 2.65
CA LEU A 125 -7.96 11.79 1.90
C LEU A 125 -7.39 10.37 1.76
N HIS A 126 -6.09 10.26 1.45
CA HIS A 126 -5.42 8.97 1.35
C HIS A 126 -5.38 8.25 2.71
N HIS A 127 -4.96 8.94 3.77
CA HIS A 127 -4.86 8.36 5.11
C HIS A 127 -6.23 8.07 5.74
N SER A 128 -7.30 8.80 5.37
CA SER A 128 -8.67 8.41 5.74
C SER A 128 -9.07 7.07 5.11
N ASN A 129 -8.66 6.79 3.87
CA ASN A 129 -8.88 5.46 3.29
C ASN A 129 -7.97 4.39 3.91
N MET A 130 -6.75 4.73 4.34
CA MET A 130 -5.89 3.79 5.07
C MET A 130 -6.49 3.43 6.43
N ASP A 131 -6.98 4.42 7.17
CA ASP A 131 -7.70 4.22 8.44
C ASP A 131 -8.97 3.38 8.23
N ARG A 132 -9.73 3.64 7.16
CA ARG A 132 -10.86 2.79 6.73
C ARG A 132 -10.46 1.33 6.53
N LEU A 133 -9.35 1.05 5.86
CA LEU A 133 -8.87 -0.32 5.67
C LEU A 133 -8.41 -0.95 7.00
N TRP A 134 -7.82 -0.17 7.91
CA TRP A 134 -7.49 -0.63 9.26
C TRP A 134 -8.74 -1.01 10.06
N ALA A 135 -9.75 -0.15 10.04
CA ALA A 135 -11.02 -0.39 10.71
C ALA A 135 -11.68 -1.69 10.23
N TYR A 136 -11.66 -1.96 8.93
CA TYR A 136 -12.15 -3.24 8.42
C TYR A 136 -11.28 -4.42 8.84
N TRP A 137 -9.95 -4.27 8.89
CA TRP A 137 -9.07 -5.33 9.39
C TRP A 137 -9.42 -5.69 10.84
N GLN A 138 -9.57 -4.68 11.70
CA GLN A 138 -9.96 -4.87 13.11
C GLN A 138 -11.29 -5.62 13.24
N ALA A 139 -12.30 -5.27 12.43
CA ALA A 139 -13.57 -5.99 12.42
C ALA A 139 -13.43 -7.44 11.88
N VAL A 140 -12.55 -7.65 10.90
CA VAL A 140 -12.32 -8.96 10.25
C VAL A 140 -11.50 -9.92 11.12
N ARG A 141 -10.56 -9.40 11.91
CA ARG A 141 -9.63 -10.11 12.78
C ARG A 141 -9.57 -9.44 14.16
N PRO A 142 -10.61 -9.56 15.00
CA PRO A 142 -10.64 -8.92 16.32
C PRO A 142 -9.49 -9.40 17.24
N ASP A 143 -9.07 -10.66 17.12
CA ASP A 143 -7.95 -11.20 17.91
C ASP A 143 -6.57 -10.64 17.48
N GLU A 144 -6.49 -10.06 16.29
CA GLU A 144 -5.28 -9.50 15.67
C GLU A 144 -5.52 -8.04 15.25
N GLU A 145 -6.39 -7.32 15.97
CA GLU A 145 -6.82 -5.96 15.63
C GLU A 145 -5.66 -4.94 15.66
N ILE A 146 -4.65 -5.20 16.47
CA ILE A 146 -3.43 -4.41 16.65
C ILE A 146 -2.25 -5.36 16.83
N PHE A 147 -1.02 -4.88 16.67
CA PHE A 147 0.16 -5.68 17.01
C PHE A 147 0.22 -5.92 18.53
N GLN A 148 0.41 -7.18 18.93
CA GLN A 148 0.51 -7.59 20.35
C GLN A 148 1.97 -7.74 20.82
N GLY A 149 2.92 -7.74 19.89
CA GLY A 149 4.34 -7.92 20.18
C GLY A 149 5.07 -6.64 20.59
N SER A 150 6.39 -6.76 20.63
CA SER A 150 7.28 -5.60 20.71
C SER A 150 8.35 -5.67 19.63
N TYR A 151 8.88 -4.52 19.25
CA TYR A 151 10.00 -4.44 18.30
C TYR A 151 10.95 -3.31 18.68
N SER A 152 12.19 -3.40 18.23
CA SER A 152 13.15 -2.31 18.39
C SER A 152 12.87 -1.21 17.36
N GLY A 153 12.48 -0.04 17.85
CA GLY A 153 12.16 1.11 17.01
C GLY A 153 13.40 1.78 16.43
N LEU A 154 13.24 2.35 15.24
CA LEU A 154 14.19 3.32 14.69
C LEU A 154 14.00 4.68 15.37
N SER A 155 14.94 5.60 15.13
CA SER A 155 14.81 6.97 15.62
C SER A 155 13.53 7.64 15.11
N ARG A 156 12.78 8.26 16.02
CA ARG A 156 11.55 9.02 15.77
C ARG A 156 11.59 10.31 16.59
N PHE A 157 10.70 11.25 16.27
CA PHE A 157 10.55 12.51 17.02
C PHE A 157 10.45 12.30 18.54
N GLY A 158 9.65 11.32 18.98
CA GLY A 158 9.39 11.05 20.40
C GLY A 158 10.26 9.95 21.03
N SER A 159 11.15 9.28 20.29
CA SER A 159 11.91 8.14 20.81
C SER A 159 13.24 7.92 20.08
N PRO A 160 14.36 7.70 20.80
CA PRO A 160 15.62 7.36 20.16
C PRO A 160 15.58 5.98 19.51
N GLU A 161 16.52 5.74 18.59
CA GLU A 161 16.72 4.41 18.02
C GLU A 161 17.04 3.38 19.12
N GLY A 162 16.56 2.16 18.94
CA GLY A 162 16.72 1.07 19.89
C GLY A 162 15.59 0.97 20.92
N SER A 163 14.74 2.00 21.04
CA SER A 163 13.60 2.00 21.96
C SER A 163 12.68 0.81 21.70
N THR A 164 12.30 0.08 22.75
CA THR A 164 11.29 -0.98 22.64
C THR A 164 9.93 -0.36 22.39
N ILE A 165 9.33 -0.65 21.24
CA ILE A 165 7.99 -0.21 20.86
C ILE A 165 6.99 -1.32 21.17
N THR A 166 5.92 -0.97 21.88
CA THR A 166 4.78 -1.82 22.21
C THR A 166 3.47 -1.09 21.87
N ALA A 167 2.33 -1.77 22.00
CA ALA A 167 1.01 -1.14 21.81
C ALA A 167 0.72 0.02 22.81
N GLN A 168 1.48 0.09 23.92
CA GLN A 168 1.39 1.13 24.95
C GLN A 168 2.43 2.24 24.77
N SER A 169 3.31 2.15 23.77
CA SER A 169 4.25 3.23 23.49
C SER A 169 3.50 4.51 23.09
N PRO A 170 3.90 5.69 23.60
CA PRO A 170 3.30 6.96 23.23
C PRO A 170 3.37 7.26 21.72
N LEU A 171 2.23 7.58 21.12
CA LEU A 171 2.09 8.11 19.77
C LEU A 171 2.28 9.63 19.79
N GLN A 172 3.48 10.08 20.13
CA GLN A 172 3.82 11.51 20.14
C GLN A 172 3.63 12.13 18.74
N PRO A 173 3.13 13.38 18.64
CA PRO A 173 2.78 14.31 19.71
C PRO A 173 1.27 14.31 20.05
N PHE A 174 0.57 13.18 19.90
CA PHE A 174 -0.88 13.13 20.08
C PHE A 174 -1.25 12.82 21.53
N PHE A 175 -2.06 13.70 22.14
CA PHE A 175 -2.51 13.58 23.52
C PHE A 175 -4.03 13.59 23.60
N GLY A 176 -4.57 12.71 24.43
CA GLY A 176 -5.97 12.68 24.81
C GLY A 176 -6.28 13.58 26.01
N LEU A 177 -7.40 13.31 26.65
CA LEU A 177 -7.87 14.05 27.83
C LEU A 177 -6.81 14.08 28.95
N ASN A 178 -6.72 15.22 29.63
CA ASN A 178 -5.78 15.47 30.73
C ASN A 178 -4.29 15.35 30.35
N GLY A 179 -3.95 15.52 29.07
CA GLY A 179 -2.56 15.50 28.60
C GLY A 179 -1.91 14.12 28.63
N LYS A 180 -2.70 13.04 28.68
CA LYS A 180 -2.16 11.67 28.54
C LYS A 180 -1.87 11.39 27.06
N PRO A 181 -0.68 10.88 26.70
CA PRO A 181 -0.39 10.55 25.32
C PRO A 181 -1.32 9.45 24.83
N HIS A 182 -1.72 9.55 23.56
CA HIS A 182 -2.35 8.42 22.89
C HIS A 182 -1.34 7.29 22.72
N THR A 183 -1.83 6.06 22.77
CA THR A 183 -1.13 4.82 22.41
C THR A 183 -1.97 4.06 21.38
N THR A 184 -1.39 3.03 20.75
CA THR A 184 -2.13 2.13 19.84
C THR A 184 -3.42 1.61 20.50
N GLU A 185 -3.36 1.24 21.78
CA GLU A 185 -4.55 0.76 22.51
C GLU A 185 -5.63 1.83 22.70
N THR A 186 -5.24 3.09 22.91
CA THR A 186 -6.22 4.18 23.11
C THR A 186 -6.89 4.64 21.82
N VAL A 187 -6.27 4.39 20.66
CA VAL A 187 -6.78 4.84 19.35
C VAL A 187 -7.48 3.74 18.57
N ARG A 188 -7.53 2.50 19.10
CA ARG A 188 -8.00 1.34 18.34
C ARG A 188 -9.49 1.32 18.03
N ARG A 189 -10.33 2.09 18.74
CA ARG A 189 -11.79 2.07 18.58
C ARG A 189 -12.31 3.36 17.95
N LEU A 190 -13.00 3.23 16.82
CA LEU A 190 -13.61 4.36 16.11
C LEU A 190 -14.59 5.16 16.98
N GLN A 191 -15.35 4.44 17.82
CA GLN A 191 -16.37 5.06 18.69
C GLN A 191 -15.78 6.09 19.66
N ASP A 192 -14.52 5.92 20.08
CA ASP A 192 -13.86 6.83 21.03
C ASP A 192 -13.51 8.17 20.36
N PHE A 193 -13.57 8.24 19.02
CA PHE A 193 -13.26 9.42 18.20
C PHE A 193 -14.49 9.94 17.42
N GLY A 194 -15.66 9.34 17.60
CA GLY A 194 -16.94 9.87 17.09
C GLY A 194 -17.16 9.71 15.58
N TYR A 195 -16.49 8.76 14.93
CA TYR A 195 -16.71 8.45 13.51
C TYR A 195 -16.87 6.95 13.27
N SER A 196 -17.27 6.57 12.06
CA SER A 196 -17.29 5.18 11.59
C SER A 196 -17.26 5.11 10.05
N TYR A 197 -17.24 3.91 9.49
CA TYR A 197 -17.28 3.61 8.06
C TYR A 197 -18.48 2.71 7.71
N GLU A 198 -18.89 2.72 6.43
CA GLU A 198 -19.96 1.84 5.91
C GLU A 198 -19.72 0.38 6.34
N GLY A 199 -20.70 -0.21 7.03
CA GLY A 199 -20.64 -1.58 7.54
C GLY A 199 -20.20 -1.70 9.00
N LEU A 200 -19.62 -0.66 9.60
CA LEU A 200 -19.07 -0.66 10.96
C LEU A 200 -19.90 0.20 11.93
N GLU A 201 -21.22 0.30 11.71
CA GLU A 201 -22.14 1.10 12.51
C GLU A 201 -22.38 0.50 13.91
N TYR A 202 -21.37 0.62 14.79
CA TYR A 202 -21.30 0.03 16.13
C TYR A 202 -22.47 0.39 17.06
N TRP A 203 -23.24 1.45 16.74
CA TRP A 203 -24.38 1.88 17.54
C TRP A 203 -25.65 1.04 17.34
N TYR A 204 -25.70 0.15 16.34
CA TYR A 204 -26.77 -0.85 16.22
C TYR A 204 -26.31 -2.21 15.69
N LYS A 205 -25.03 -2.38 15.32
CA LYS A 205 -24.48 -3.64 14.85
C LYS A 205 -23.67 -4.35 15.93
N SER A 206 -23.82 -5.67 16.01
CA SER A 206 -22.89 -6.51 16.79
C SER A 206 -21.53 -6.62 16.08
N GLU A 207 -20.49 -7.00 16.82
CA GLU A 207 -19.15 -7.27 16.27
C GLU A 207 -19.20 -8.29 15.13
N ASP A 208 -19.97 -9.37 15.30
CA ASP A 208 -20.18 -10.38 14.26
C ASP A 208 -20.88 -9.84 13.00
N GLN A 209 -21.83 -8.91 13.14
CA GLN A 209 -22.46 -8.25 11.99
C GLN A 209 -21.45 -7.36 11.27
N MET A 210 -20.71 -6.53 12.01
CA MET A 210 -19.67 -5.67 11.45
C MET A 210 -18.59 -6.47 10.74
N ARG A 211 -18.18 -7.61 11.31
CA ARG A 211 -17.23 -8.55 10.70
C ARG A 211 -17.74 -9.07 9.35
N ARG A 212 -18.96 -9.62 9.30
CA ARG A 212 -19.54 -10.16 8.06
C ARG A 212 -19.75 -9.08 7.00
N ASP A 213 -20.19 -7.90 7.41
CA ASP A 213 -20.40 -6.76 6.52
C ASP A 213 -19.07 -6.25 5.96
N ALA A 214 -18.02 -6.16 6.77
CA ALA A 214 -16.67 -5.84 6.34
C ALA A 214 -16.16 -6.85 5.30
N ILE A 215 -16.25 -8.16 5.56
CA ILE A 215 -15.81 -9.19 4.60
C ILE A 215 -16.60 -9.07 3.28
N THR A 216 -17.92 -8.92 3.37
CA THR A 216 -18.80 -8.76 2.20
C THR A 216 -18.41 -7.52 1.38
N LEU A 217 -18.10 -6.42 2.05
CA LEU A 217 -17.68 -5.17 1.42
C LEU A 217 -16.29 -5.31 0.76
N ILE A 218 -15.33 -5.93 1.44
CA ILE A 218 -13.98 -6.18 0.89
C ILE A 218 -14.08 -7.08 -0.34
N ASN A 219 -14.82 -8.18 -0.28
CA ASN A 219 -15.11 -9.04 -1.43
C ASN A 219 -15.74 -8.23 -2.57
N ARG A 220 -16.79 -7.45 -2.30
CA ARG A 220 -17.48 -6.64 -3.32
C ARG A 220 -16.58 -5.63 -4.02
N LEU A 221 -15.68 -4.97 -3.28
CA LEU A 221 -14.89 -3.84 -3.81
C LEU A 221 -13.56 -4.25 -4.44
N TYR A 222 -12.93 -5.31 -3.91
CA TYR A 222 -11.53 -5.61 -4.17
C TYR A 222 -11.27 -6.99 -4.78
N SER A 223 -12.21 -7.95 -4.76
CA SER A 223 -11.97 -9.23 -5.45
C SER A 223 -11.94 -9.04 -6.97
N GLU A 224 -11.05 -9.75 -7.67
CA GLU A 224 -11.00 -9.73 -9.14
C GLU A 224 -12.30 -10.29 -9.73
N GLY A 225 -12.97 -9.48 -10.56
CA GLY A 225 -14.26 -9.85 -11.15
C GLY A 225 -15.32 -9.90 -10.05
N GLY A 226 -16.18 -8.89 -9.96
CA GLY A 226 -17.42 -9.03 -9.22
C GLY A 226 -18.21 -10.16 -9.86
N GLU A 227 -17.95 -11.40 -9.44
CA GLU A 227 -18.58 -12.60 -9.97
C GLU A 227 -20.07 -12.30 -9.90
N SER A 228 -20.70 -12.27 -11.08
CA SER A 228 -22.12 -12.05 -11.16
C SER A 228 -22.80 -13.08 -10.27
N GLN A 229 -23.97 -12.76 -9.71
CA GLN A 229 -24.68 -13.69 -8.83
C GLN A 229 -24.90 -15.09 -9.44
N SER A 230 -24.75 -15.27 -10.76
CA SER A 230 -24.82 -16.58 -11.42
C SER A 230 -23.57 -17.46 -11.28
N GLU A 231 -22.37 -16.90 -11.13
CA GLU A 231 -21.12 -17.68 -10.97
C GLU A 231 -20.99 -18.24 -9.53
N ARG A 232 -21.53 -17.51 -8.53
CA ARG A 232 -21.59 -17.95 -7.13
C ARG A 232 -22.43 -19.22 -6.88
N ARG A 233 -23.22 -19.67 -7.87
CA ARG A 233 -24.03 -20.90 -7.77
C ARG A 233 -23.27 -22.17 -8.20
N GLN A 234 -22.10 -22.04 -8.82
CA GLN A 234 -21.25 -23.19 -9.15
C GLN A 234 -20.36 -23.54 -7.96
N THR A 235 -20.01 -24.83 -7.83
CA THR A 235 -19.05 -25.28 -6.81
C THR A 235 -17.76 -24.48 -6.94
N PRO A 236 -17.24 -23.84 -5.87
CA PRO A 236 -16.00 -23.08 -5.95
C PRO A 236 -14.87 -23.96 -6.48
N GLN A 237 -14.39 -23.65 -7.68
CA GLN A 237 -13.29 -24.37 -8.29
C GLN A 237 -11.99 -23.71 -7.85
N ALA A 238 -11.10 -24.50 -7.29
CA ALA A 238 -9.78 -24.03 -6.91
C ALA A 238 -9.01 -23.57 -8.16
N LYS A 239 -8.39 -22.40 -8.07
CA LYS A 239 -7.58 -21.78 -9.13
C LYS A 239 -6.14 -21.66 -8.66
N ARG A 240 -5.19 -21.97 -9.55
CA ARG A 240 -3.77 -21.79 -9.27
C ARG A 240 -3.40 -20.31 -9.44
N ARG A 241 -2.75 -19.72 -8.43
CA ARG A 241 -2.21 -18.35 -8.46
C ARG A 241 -0.71 -18.37 -8.24
N TYR A 242 -0.04 -17.34 -8.75
CA TYR A 242 1.42 -17.21 -8.73
C TYR A 242 1.83 -15.87 -8.13
N PHE A 243 2.85 -15.88 -7.27
CA PHE A 243 3.37 -14.69 -6.61
C PHE A 243 4.89 -14.62 -6.73
N ALA A 244 5.44 -13.46 -7.09
CA ALA A 244 6.87 -13.22 -6.95
C ALA A 244 7.16 -12.80 -5.50
N ARG A 245 7.86 -13.66 -4.76
CA ARG A 245 8.37 -13.38 -3.41
C ARG A 245 9.67 -12.61 -3.55
N ILE A 246 9.67 -11.34 -3.16
CA ILE A 246 10.83 -10.45 -3.29
C ILE A 246 11.27 -10.05 -1.89
N SER A 247 12.57 -10.11 -1.61
CA SER A 247 13.16 -9.49 -0.43
C SER A 247 14.47 -8.78 -0.75
N VAL A 248 14.74 -7.68 -0.06
CA VAL A 248 15.95 -6.86 -0.24
C VAL A 248 16.23 -6.07 1.04
N ASP A 249 17.51 -5.88 1.38
CA ASP A 249 17.86 -4.99 2.48
C ASP A 249 17.70 -3.53 2.02
N ARG A 250 16.93 -2.73 2.76
CA ARG A 250 16.78 -1.30 2.48
C ARG A 250 18.13 -0.58 2.45
N ALA A 251 19.14 -1.03 3.19
CA ALA A 251 20.47 -0.41 3.20
C ALA A 251 21.24 -0.61 1.87
N ASP A 252 20.89 -1.62 1.09
CA ASP A 252 21.57 -1.99 -0.17
C ASP A 252 20.95 -1.32 -1.41
N ILE A 253 19.92 -0.49 -1.21
CA ILE A 253 19.21 0.21 -2.28
C ILE A 253 19.12 1.72 -2.04
N PRO A 254 19.21 2.53 -3.12
CA PRO A 254 18.94 3.96 -3.02
C PRO A 254 17.45 4.16 -2.72
N LYS A 255 17.12 5.25 -2.02
CA LYS A 255 15.76 5.60 -1.66
C LYS A 255 15.49 7.08 -1.99
N PRO A 256 14.27 7.45 -2.43
CA PRO A 256 13.20 6.53 -2.81
C PRO A 256 13.53 5.80 -4.12
N CYS A 257 12.95 4.62 -4.33
CA CYS A 257 13.09 3.86 -5.58
C CYS A 257 11.85 2.99 -5.83
N GLN A 258 11.78 2.37 -7.01
CA GLN A 258 10.79 1.36 -7.34
C GLN A 258 11.46 0.01 -7.56
N ILE A 259 10.90 -1.05 -6.98
CA ILE A 259 11.24 -2.42 -7.36
C ILE A 259 10.25 -2.84 -8.43
N LYS A 260 10.73 -2.97 -9.67
CA LYS A 260 9.94 -3.30 -10.85
C LYS A 260 10.13 -4.75 -11.24
N LEU A 261 9.02 -5.44 -11.47
CA LEU A 261 8.94 -6.81 -11.93
C LEU A 261 8.46 -6.84 -13.38
N SER A 262 9.08 -7.66 -14.19
CA SER A 262 8.65 -7.95 -15.56
C SER A 262 8.68 -9.45 -15.85
N LEU A 263 7.79 -9.90 -16.74
CA LEU A 263 7.80 -11.23 -17.35
C LEU A 263 8.03 -11.05 -18.85
N ASN A 264 9.11 -11.63 -19.41
CA ASN A 264 9.51 -11.44 -20.81
C ASN A 264 9.57 -9.94 -21.21
N ASP A 265 10.23 -9.14 -20.38
CA ASP A 265 10.37 -7.68 -20.52
C ASP A 265 9.06 -6.87 -20.55
N LYS A 266 7.90 -7.52 -20.32
CA LYS A 266 6.62 -6.82 -20.11
C LYS A 266 6.41 -6.52 -18.63
N PRO A 267 5.95 -5.32 -18.25
CA PRO A 267 5.65 -4.99 -16.86
C PRO A 267 4.67 -5.99 -16.24
N ALA A 268 5.05 -6.57 -15.11
CA ALA A 268 4.23 -7.51 -14.35
C ALA A 268 3.72 -6.92 -13.04
N GLY A 269 4.49 -5.98 -12.47
CA GLY A 269 4.11 -5.21 -11.31
C GLY A 269 5.30 -4.41 -10.79
N SER A 270 5.08 -3.61 -9.77
CA SER A 270 6.16 -2.93 -9.06
C SER A 270 5.67 -2.45 -7.71
N PHE A 271 6.53 -2.21 -6.73
CA PHE A 271 6.17 -1.44 -5.52
C PHE A 271 7.22 -0.39 -5.21
N VAL A 272 6.82 0.62 -4.44
CA VAL A 272 7.62 1.81 -4.13
C VAL A 272 8.29 1.63 -2.77
N VAL A 273 9.58 1.95 -2.71
CA VAL A 273 10.35 2.05 -1.48
C VAL A 273 10.54 3.52 -1.15
N PHE A 274 10.04 3.93 0.00
CA PHE A 274 10.14 5.30 0.49
C PHE A 274 11.55 5.68 0.94
N GLY A 275 11.76 6.98 1.15
CA GLY A 275 12.98 7.53 1.76
C GLY A 275 13.31 6.93 3.14
N GLN A 276 12.29 6.47 3.86
CA GLN A 276 12.38 5.87 5.18
C GLN A 276 11.54 4.57 5.23
N PRO A 277 11.87 3.60 6.11
CA PRO A 277 13.04 3.58 6.97
C PRO A 277 14.37 3.36 6.22
N ALA A 278 15.48 3.82 6.79
CA ALA A 278 16.79 3.73 6.15
C ALA A 278 17.31 2.29 5.97
N LYS A 279 16.96 1.39 6.92
CA LYS A 279 17.49 0.03 7.04
C LYS A 279 16.41 -1.00 7.36
N GLY A 280 16.78 -2.27 7.27
CA GLY A 280 15.93 -3.41 7.60
C GLY A 280 15.38 -4.11 6.36
N MET A 281 15.09 -5.40 6.49
CA MET A 281 14.62 -6.22 5.38
C MET A 281 13.26 -5.76 4.88
N LEU A 282 13.17 -5.47 3.59
CA LEU A 282 11.92 -5.26 2.90
C LEU A 282 11.53 -6.57 2.21
N SER A 283 10.29 -7.00 2.39
CA SER A 283 9.75 -8.19 1.72
C SER A 283 8.36 -7.88 1.15
N ALA A 284 7.99 -8.60 0.09
CA ALA A 284 6.64 -8.56 -0.49
C ALA A 284 6.37 -9.81 -1.34
N GLY A 285 5.11 -10.25 -1.37
CA GLY A 285 4.62 -11.24 -2.32
C GLY A 285 3.77 -10.58 -3.40
N MET A 286 4.33 -10.35 -4.58
CA MET A 286 3.64 -9.65 -5.65
C MET A 286 2.79 -10.61 -6.50
N PRO A 287 1.46 -10.45 -6.56
CA PRO A 287 0.61 -11.28 -7.42
C PRO A 287 0.96 -11.07 -8.90
N LEU A 288 0.95 -12.17 -9.66
CA LEU A 288 1.24 -12.17 -11.09
C LEU A 288 -0.02 -12.31 -11.96
N ASP A 289 -1.21 -12.35 -11.37
CA ASP A 289 -2.48 -12.63 -12.02
C ASP A 289 -2.71 -11.74 -13.26
N LYS A 290 -2.68 -10.42 -13.08
CA LYS A 290 -2.84 -9.43 -14.17
C LYS A 290 -1.81 -9.61 -15.28
N ALA A 291 -0.56 -9.92 -14.93
CA ALA A 291 0.53 -10.09 -15.89
C ALA A 291 0.37 -11.38 -16.71
N LEU A 292 -0.06 -12.47 -16.05
CA LEU A 292 -0.18 -13.79 -16.65
C LEU A 292 -1.43 -13.95 -17.52
N ARG A 293 -2.51 -13.18 -17.27
CA ARG A 293 -3.75 -13.19 -18.10
C ARG A 293 -3.50 -12.99 -19.60
N ASN A 294 -2.44 -12.25 -19.95
CA ASN A 294 -2.08 -11.95 -21.33
C ASN A 294 -0.98 -12.87 -21.87
N THR A 295 -0.77 -14.02 -21.23
CA THR A 295 0.26 -15.02 -21.60
C THR A 295 -0.39 -16.40 -21.74
N ASN A 296 0.29 -17.29 -22.47
CA ASN A 296 -0.09 -18.70 -22.55
C ASN A 296 0.61 -19.55 -21.46
N MET A 297 1.27 -18.93 -20.47
CA MET A 297 2.03 -19.68 -19.47
C MET A 297 1.12 -20.48 -18.54
N THR A 298 -0.05 -19.94 -18.21
CA THR A 298 -1.03 -20.57 -17.32
C THR A 298 -1.82 -21.70 -17.99
N THR A 299 -1.67 -21.90 -19.30
CA THR A 299 -2.27 -23.04 -20.01
C THR A 299 -1.35 -24.27 -20.01
N LEU A 300 -0.11 -24.14 -19.53
CA LEU A 300 0.84 -25.25 -19.43
C LEU A 300 0.52 -26.13 -18.22
N PRO A 301 0.98 -27.40 -18.21
CA PRO A 301 1.02 -28.20 -16.99
C PRO A 301 1.75 -27.46 -15.86
N VAL A 302 1.34 -27.66 -14.61
CA VAL A 302 1.77 -26.86 -13.45
C VAL A 302 3.28 -26.68 -13.36
N GLU A 303 4.06 -27.75 -13.50
CA GLU A 303 5.53 -27.68 -13.43
C GLU A 303 6.14 -26.87 -14.59
N HIS A 304 5.63 -27.05 -15.81
CA HIS A 304 6.07 -26.28 -16.98
C HIS A 304 5.65 -24.81 -16.90
N ALA A 305 4.48 -24.52 -16.32
CA ALA A 305 4.02 -23.16 -16.06
C ALA A 305 4.95 -22.46 -15.07
N ALA A 306 5.26 -23.11 -13.94
CA ALA A 306 6.15 -22.57 -12.92
C ALA A 306 7.55 -22.27 -13.47
N ASP A 307 8.14 -23.20 -14.22
CA ASP A 307 9.45 -23.02 -14.85
C ASP A 307 9.45 -21.89 -15.88
N ALA A 308 8.43 -21.83 -16.75
CA ALA A 308 8.29 -20.76 -17.75
C ALA A 308 8.16 -19.37 -17.09
N ILE A 309 7.35 -19.27 -16.02
CA ILE A 309 7.16 -18.02 -15.29
C ILE A 309 8.47 -17.62 -14.60
N ALA A 310 9.09 -18.52 -13.84
CA ALA A 310 10.33 -18.26 -13.12
C ALA A 310 11.47 -17.84 -14.06
N THR A 311 11.59 -18.49 -15.23
CA THR A 311 12.60 -18.18 -16.24
C THR A 311 12.35 -16.82 -16.91
N SER A 312 11.09 -16.46 -17.14
CA SER A 312 10.73 -15.17 -17.75
C SER A 312 10.89 -13.96 -16.81
N MET A 313 11.07 -14.22 -15.51
CA MET A 313 11.01 -13.22 -14.48
C MET A 313 12.30 -12.39 -14.40
N LYS A 314 12.13 -11.07 -14.31
CA LYS A 314 13.21 -10.11 -14.10
C LYS A 314 12.78 -9.04 -13.11
N VAL A 315 13.64 -8.76 -12.15
CA VAL A 315 13.46 -7.68 -11.17
C VAL A 315 14.51 -6.62 -11.40
N GLN A 316 14.08 -5.35 -11.41
CA GLN A 316 14.95 -4.18 -11.53
C GLN A 316 14.61 -3.19 -10.43
N ILE A 317 15.62 -2.58 -9.85
CA ILE A 317 15.45 -1.47 -8.91
C ILE A 317 15.72 -0.19 -9.69
N VAL A 318 14.80 0.76 -9.64
CA VAL A 318 14.79 1.95 -10.50
C VAL A 318 14.59 3.20 -9.67
N LYS A 319 15.45 4.20 -9.85
CA LYS A 319 15.37 5.52 -9.21
C LYS A 319 14.25 6.38 -9.83
N PRO A 320 13.86 7.50 -9.20
CA PRO A 320 12.84 8.40 -9.75
C PRO A 320 13.15 8.95 -11.13
N ASP A 321 14.43 9.17 -11.43
CA ASP A 321 14.93 9.62 -12.74
C ASP A 321 14.92 8.53 -13.83
N GLY A 322 14.50 7.31 -13.50
CA GLY A 322 14.49 6.15 -14.41
C GLY A 322 15.79 5.36 -14.44
N THR A 323 16.84 5.78 -13.72
CA THR A 323 18.12 5.07 -13.66
C THR A 323 17.94 3.71 -12.98
N VAL A 324 18.41 2.65 -13.64
CA VAL A 324 18.44 1.30 -13.07
C VAL A 324 19.63 1.17 -12.12
N VAL A 325 19.38 0.62 -10.93
CA VAL A 325 20.39 0.37 -9.90
C VAL A 325 21.06 -0.97 -10.17
N SER A 326 22.39 -0.97 -10.21
CA SER A 326 23.22 -2.17 -10.33
C SER A 326 23.76 -2.62 -8.97
N ASN A 327 24.28 -3.85 -8.90
CA ASN A 327 25.01 -4.39 -7.74
C ASN A 327 24.22 -4.51 -6.41
N VAL A 328 22.91 -4.75 -6.47
CA VAL A 328 22.09 -5.02 -5.28
C VAL A 328 22.24 -6.48 -4.87
N THR A 329 23.14 -6.74 -3.93
CA THR A 329 23.54 -8.10 -3.53
C THR A 329 22.56 -8.79 -2.58
N SER A 330 21.76 -8.02 -1.86
CA SER A 330 20.76 -8.51 -0.90
C SER A 330 19.44 -8.94 -1.56
N LEU A 331 19.24 -8.62 -2.86
CA LEU A 331 18.01 -8.93 -3.56
C LEU A 331 17.83 -10.44 -3.75
N LYS A 332 16.71 -10.96 -3.23
CA LYS A 332 16.27 -12.34 -3.41
C LYS A 332 14.90 -12.37 -4.05
N VAL A 333 14.72 -13.29 -4.99
CA VAL A 333 13.43 -13.50 -5.66
C VAL A 333 13.16 -14.99 -5.79
N SER A 334 11.96 -15.41 -5.44
CA SER A 334 11.43 -16.74 -5.76
C SER A 334 10.01 -16.63 -6.29
N LEU A 335 9.58 -17.65 -7.04
CA LEU A 335 8.20 -17.80 -7.47
C LEU A 335 7.48 -18.70 -6.47
N GLU A 336 6.38 -18.23 -5.91
CA GLU A 336 5.39 -19.04 -5.20
C GLU A 336 4.28 -19.43 -6.17
N ASP A 337 3.92 -20.72 -6.19
CA ASP A 337 2.63 -21.17 -6.71
C ASP A 337 1.74 -21.63 -5.55
N VAL A 338 0.45 -21.34 -5.62
CA VAL A 338 -0.49 -21.73 -4.57
C VAL A 338 -1.89 -21.93 -5.15
N GLU A 339 -2.55 -22.97 -4.68
CA GLU A 339 -3.96 -23.20 -5.01
C GLU A 339 -4.86 -22.33 -4.15
N VAL A 340 -5.81 -21.64 -4.78
CA VAL A 340 -6.72 -20.71 -4.11
C VAL A 340 -8.15 -21.15 -4.39
N THR A 341 -8.87 -21.50 -3.33
CA THR A 341 -10.29 -21.87 -3.42
C THR A 341 -11.14 -20.63 -3.14
N PRO A 342 -12.01 -20.19 -4.07
CA PRO A 342 -12.88 -19.05 -3.86
C PRO A 342 -13.79 -19.21 -2.63
N PRO A 343 -14.24 -18.11 -2.02
CA PRO A 343 -15.13 -18.19 -0.86
C PRO A 343 -16.47 -18.83 -1.22
N ARG A 344 -17.02 -19.63 -0.28
CA ARG A 344 -18.33 -20.28 -0.44
C ARG A 344 -19.50 -19.33 -0.19
N THR A 345 -19.25 -18.25 0.55
CA THR A 345 -20.27 -17.28 0.96
C THR A 345 -19.74 -15.86 0.75
N PRO A 346 -20.62 -14.85 0.58
CA PRO A 346 -20.18 -13.47 0.41
C PRO A 346 -19.39 -12.89 1.59
N ASP A 347 -19.55 -13.48 2.78
CA ASP A 347 -18.94 -13.07 4.05
C ASP A 347 -17.77 -13.99 4.48
N SER A 348 -17.19 -14.75 3.55
CA SER A 348 -15.92 -15.48 3.75
C SER A 348 -14.85 -15.02 2.77
N PHE A 349 -13.59 -15.16 3.15
CA PHE A 349 -12.44 -14.99 2.24
C PHE A 349 -12.07 -16.33 1.58
N PRO A 350 -11.35 -16.31 0.45
CA PRO A 350 -10.82 -17.53 -0.15
C PRO A 350 -9.86 -18.25 0.80
N THR A 351 -9.68 -19.55 0.59
CA THR A 351 -8.67 -20.34 1.30
C THR A 351 -7.49 -20.63 0.38
N PHE A 352 -6.30 -20.66 0.96
CA PHE A 352 -5.04 -20.92 0.27
C PHE A 352 -4.54 -22.31 0.66
N GLY A 353 -4.17 -23.10 -0.34
CA GLY A 353 -3.54 -24.41 -0.16
C GLY A 353 -2.07 -24.30 0.22
N LEU A 354 -1.34 -25.40 0.08
CA LEU A 354 0.10 -25.42 0.30
C LEU A 354 0.82 -24.66 -0.82
N SER A 355 1.78 -23.82 -0.44
CA SER A 355 2.67 -23.11 -1.36
C SER A 355 3.82 -24.02 -1.81
N ASN A 356 4.14 -24.03 -3.11
CA ASN A 356 5.43 -24.50 -3.58
C ASN A 356 6.27 -23.32 -4.08
N PHE A 357 7.59 -23.46 -3.97
CA PHE A 357 8.53 -22.40 -4.27
C PHE A 357 9.53 -22.83 -5.34
N PHE A 358 9.75 -21.96 -6.32
CA PHE A 358 10.66 -22.17 -7.43
C PHE A 358 11.71 -21.06 -7.43
N PRO A 359 13.01 -21.40 -7.59
CA PRO A 359 14.07 -20.41 -7.66
C PRO A 359 13.97 -19.59 -8.96
N VAL A 360 14.27 -18.30 -8.89
CA VAL A 360 14.33 -17.42 -10.07
C VAL A 360 15.80 -17.18 -10.42
N ALA A 361 16.28 -17.87 -11.46
CA ALA A 361 17.71 -17.95 -11.80
C ALA A 361 18.31 -16.65 -12.38
N ASN A 362 17.49 -15.75 -12.94
CA ASN A 362 17.97 -14.61 -13.73
C ASN A 362 18.46 -13.38 -12.94
N LEU A 363 18.56 -13.46 -11.60
CA LEU A 363 19.10 -12.38 -10.77
C LEU A 363 20.59 -12.09 -10.99
N LEU A 364 21.38 -13.08 -11.42
CA LEU A 364 22.84 -12.96 -11.55
C LEU A 364 23.34 -12.41 -12.90
N ARG A 365 22.51 -12.33 -13.94
CA ARG A 365 22.96 -11.89 -15.28
C ARG A 365 23.06 -10.38 -15.47
N GLN A 366 22.52 -9.57 -14.55
CA GLN A 366 22.76 -8.12 -14.57
C GLN A 366 24.18 -7.73 -14.10
N LEU A 367 24.91 -8.66 -13.48
CA LEU A 367 26.29 -8.43 -13.02
C LEU A 367 27.35 -8.68 -14.11
N ALA A 368 27.00 -9.32 -15.23
CA ALA A 368 27.99 -9.85 -16.18
C ALA A 368 28.03 -9.15 -17.56
N HIS A 369 27.08 -8.28 -17.90
CA HIS A 369 26.98 -7.73 -19.27
C HIS A 369 27.39 -6.26 -19.43
N HIS A 370 28.22 -5.72 -18.53
CA HIS A 370 28.88 -4.42 -18.71
C HIS A 370 30.40 -4.48 -18.87
N HIS A 371 30.94 -5.67 -19.15
CA HIS A 371 32.28 -5.81 -19.72
C HIS A 371 32.19 -6.55 -21.05
N LEU A 372 31.99 -5.78 -22.12
CA LEU A 372 32.55 -6.01 -23.46
C LEU A 372 32.43 -4.73 -24.28
#